data_AF-A0A8T5FEE7-F1
#
_entry.id   AF-A0A8T5FEE7-F1
#
_cell.length_a   1.000
_cell.length_b   1.000
_cell.length_c   1.000
_cell.angle_alpha   90.00
_cell.angle_beta   90.00
_cell.angle_gamma   90.00
#
_symmetry.space_group_name_H-M   'P 1'
#
loop_
_entity.id
_entity.type
_entity.pdbx_description
1 polymer ?
#
loop_
_entity_poly.entity_id
_entity_poly.type
_entity_poly.pdbx_seq_one_letter_code
_entity_poly.pdbx_strand_id
1 'polypeptide(L)'
;MSEIAKFIDDLQKSSVTARCNHCNNSSPLSKYLLFDGTKDFPDPVQNIIDQYETILKEKHTDLDKQVIRSDEGAEKKAIEVGFGKIIEKIIHLHKDFNIPLEDCRFLAEPLDVIVFNGSSQNNVDHITFMEIKTGAARLNKHQRMIRDAVKDGSVLVEKL
;
A
#
# COMPACT_ATOMS: atom_id res chain seq x y z
N MET A 1 18.68 -48.29 30.84
CA MET A 1 18.81 -47.40 29.66
C MET A 1 17.67 -47.71 28.70
N SER A 2 16.90 -46.70 28.25
CA SER A 2 15.84 -46.90 27.25
C SER A 2 16.44 -47.37 25.92
N GLU A 3 15.65 -48.05 25.11
CA GLU A 3 16.06 -48.53 23.78
C GLU A 3 16.61 -47.40 22.90
N ILE A 4 15.94 -46.23 22.92
CA ILE A 4 16.38 -45.02 22.22
C ILE A 4 17.73 -44.50 22.74
N ALA A 5 17.96 -44.52 24.06
CA ALA A 5 19.22 -44.05 24.64
C ALA A 5 20.40 -44.95 24.25
N LYS A 6 20.17 -46.28 24.16
CA LYS A 6 21.17 -47.23 23.65
C LYS A 6 21.45 -46.98 22.18
N PHE A 7 20.40 -46.79 21.38
CA PHE A 7 20.55 -46.50 19.95
C PHE A 7 21.33 -45.20 19.69
N ILE A 8 21.06 -44.14 20.46
CA ILE A 8 21.82 -42.89 20.38
C ILE A 8 23.31 -43.12 20.74
N ASP A 9 23.59 -43.87 21.80
CA ASP A 9 24.95 -44.19 22.23
C ASP A 9 25.71 -45.00 21.16
N ASP A 10 25.06 -45.99 20.55
CA ASP A 10 25.61 -46.79 19.45
C ASP A 10 25.93 -45.91 18.23
N LEU A 11 25.03 -45.00 17.86
CA LEU A 11 25.25 -44.06 16.75
C LEU A 11 26.42 -43.11 17.01
N GLN A 12 26.54 -42.58 18.24
CA GLN A 12 27.63 -41.67 18.61
C GLN A 12 29.00 -42.37 18.66
N LYS A 13 29.04 -43.68 18.91
CA LYS A 13 30.28 -44.48 18.90
C LYS A 13 30.62 -45.08 17.53
N SER A 14 29.68 -45.05 16.59
CA SER A 14 29.86 -45.58 15.24
C SER A 14 30.68 -44.66 14.33
N SER A 15 31.12 -45.19 13.18
CA SER A 15 31.75 -44.41 12.10
C SER A 15 30.73 -43.77 11.14
N VAL A 16 29.45 -43.69 11.52
CA VAL A 16 28.38 -43.15 10.66
C VAL A 16 28.52 -41.64 10.52
N THR A 17 28.38 -41.15 9.30
CA THR A 17 28.41 -39.72 8.98
C THR A 17 27.04 -39.24 8.54
N ALA A 18 26.63 -38.05 8.99
CA ALA A 18 25.47 -37.34 8.46
C ALA A 18 25.90 -36.29 7.44
N ARG A 19 25.08 -36.10 6.42
CA ARG A 19 25.21 -35.02 5.44
C ARG A 19 24.09 -34.01 5.65
N CYS A 20 24.45 -32.73 5.77
CA CYS A 20 23.47 -31.65 5.88
C CYS A 20 22.95 -31.28 4.48
N ASN A 21 21.63 -31.26 4.28
CA ASN A 21 21.02 -30.88 2.99
C ASN A 21 21.06 -29.37 2.71
N HIS A 22 21.39 -28.54 3.71
CA HIS A 22 21.47 -27.09 3.53
C HIS A 22 22.85 -26.63 3.06
N CYS A 23 23.93 -27.19 3.63
CA CYS A 23 25.30 -26.80 3.30
C CYS A 23 26.11 -27.89 2.59
N ASN A 24 25.52 -29.06 2.31
CA ASN A 24 26.12 -30.23 1.66
C ASN A 24 27.35 -30.84 2.36
N ASN A 25 27.74 -30.36 3.53
CA ASN A 25 28.86 -30.90 4.29
C ASN A 25 28.49 -32.20 5.00
N SER A 26 29.43 -33.14 5.01
CA SER A 26 29.33 -34.40 5.76
C SER A 26 30.16 -34.31 7.04
N SER A 27 29.63 -34.83 8.15
CA SER A 27 30.34 -34.89 9.42
C SER A 27 29.95 -36.13 10.22
N PRO A 28 30.87 -36.71 11.02
CA PRO A 28 30.55 -37.85 11.89
C PRO A 28 29.43 -37.54 12.88
N LEU A 29 28.52 -38.50 13.10
CA LEU A 29 27.45 -38.36 14.09
C LEU A 29 27.97 -38.16 15.52
N SER A 30 29.17 -38.67 15.81
CA SER A 30 29.88 -38.46 17.08
C SER A 30 30.15 -36.98 17.42
N LYS A 31 30.12 -36.08 16.44
CA LYS A 31 30.29 -34.63 16.67
C LYS A 31 29.00 -33.90 17.01
N TYR A 32 27.85 -34.55 16.91
CA TYR A 32 26.55 -33.94 17.12
C TYR A 32 25.97 -34.30 18.49
N LEU A 33 25.26 -33.34 19.08
CA LEU A 33 24.40 -33.61 20.23
C LEU A 33 23.12 -34.29 19.72
N LEU A 34 23.05 -35.61 19.88
CA LEU A 34 21.86 -36.39 19.61
C LEU A 34 21.07 -36.55 20.92
N PHE A 35 19.75 -36.40 20.86
CA PHE A 35 18.88 -36.50 22.03
C PHE A 35 17.51 -37.06 21.64
N ASP A 36 16.79 -37.55 22.63
CA ASP A 36 15.45 -38.11 22.47
C ASP A 36 14.41 -36.97 22.45
N GLY A 37 13.78 -36.76 21.29
CA GLY A 37 12.80 -35.69 21.11
C GLY A 37 11.46 -35.92 21.82
N THR A 38 11.25 -37.10 22.43
CA THR A 38 10.04 -37.40 23.23
C THR A 38 10.18 -37.04 24.70
N LYS A 39 11.36 -36.60 25.11
CA LYS A 39 11.69 -36.21 26.49
C LYS A 39 12.05 -34.74 26.56
N ASP A 40 12.25 -34.27 27.78
CA ASP A 40 12.77 -32.94 28.02
C ASP A 40 14.10 -32.74 27.28
N PHE A 41 14.20 -31.60 26.61
CA PHE A 41 15.37 -31.30 25.82
C PHE A 41 16.57 -31.02 26.73
N PRO A 42 17.78 -31.43 26.32
CA PRO A 42 18.99 -31.04 27.03
C PRO A 42 19.12 -29.51 27.12
N ASP A 43 19.69 -29.00 28.21
CA ASP A 43 19.84 -27.56 28.45
C ASP A 43 20.40 -26.77 27.26
N PRO A 44 21.42 -27.26 26.50
CA PRO A 44 21.92 -26.54 25.33
C PRO A 44 20.88 -26.34 24.23
N VAL A 45 19.96 -27.31 24.07
CA VAL A 45 18.90 -27.26 23.06
C VAL A 45 17.77 -26.37 23.54
N GLN A 46 17.41 -26.47 24.82
CA GLN A 46 16.36 -25.62 25.41
C GLN A 46 16.71 -24.13 25.30
N ASN A 47 17.95 -23.76 25.61
CA ASN A 47 18.43 -22.39 25.45
C ASN A 47 18.31 -21.86 24.02
N ILE A 48 18.57 -22.70 23.01
CA ILE A 48 18.43 -22.31 21.59
C ILE A 48 16.95 -22.09 21.25
N ILE A 49 16.07 -22.98 21.71
CA ILE A 49 14.62 -22.85 21.50
C ILE A 49 14.11 -21.54 22.11
N ASP A 50 14.46 -21.26 23.37
CA ASP A 50 14.02 -20.07 24.10
C ASP A 50 14.49 -18.77 23.42
N GLN A 51 15.71 -18.77 22.85
CA GLN A 51 16.22 -17.67 22.03
C GLN A 51 15.38 -17.45 20.78
N TYR A 52 15.08 -18.52 20.03
CA TYR A 52 14.25 -18.40 18.83
C TYR A 52 12.82 -17.96 19.16
N GLU A 53 12.23 -18.46 20.25
CA GLU A 53 10.90 -18.03 20.68
C GLU A 53 10.85 -16.54 21.02
N THR A 54 11.90 -16.02 21.66
CA THR A 54 12.02 -14.60 21.98
C THR A 54 12.10 -13.77 20.70
N ILE A 55 12.95 -14.17 19.75
CA ILE A 55 13.07 -13.50 18.44
C ILE A 55 11.73 -13.51 17.68
N LEU A 56 11.02 -14.63 17.72
CA LEU A 56 9.71 -14.75 17.06
C LEU A 56 8.66 -13.84 17.71
N LYS A 57 8.63 -13.77 19.05
CA LYS A 57 7.74 -12.86 19.79
C LYS A 57 8.04 -11.40 19.44
N GLU A 58 9.31 -10.99 19.43
CA GLU A 58 9.71 -9.64 19.08
C GLU A 58 9.28 -9.28 17.65
N LYS A 59 9.56 -10.14 16.67
CA LYS A 59 9.14 -9.94 15.27
C LYS A 59 7.63 -9.83 15.11
N HIS A 60 6.87 -10.67 15.82
CA HIS A 60 5.41 -10.60 15.79
C HIS A 60 4.92 -9.24 16.30
N THR A 61 5.45 -8.76 17.43
CA THR A 61 5.04 -7.47 17.99
C THR A 61 5.42 -6.29 17.11
N ASP A 62 6.52 -6.36 16.35
CA ASP A 62 6.89 -5.31 15.40
C ASP A 62 5.94 -5.28 14.19
N LEU A 63 5.59 -6.45 13.65
CA LEU A 63 4.61 -6.58 12.57
C LEU A 63 3.24 -6.03 12.99
N ASP A 64 2.75 -6.38 14.19
CA ASP A 64 1.48 -5.87 14.71
C ASP A 64 1.46 -4.34 14.77
N LYS A 65 2.56 -3.72 15.23
CA LYS A 65 2.68 -2.25 15.27
C LYS A 65 2.69 -1.63 13.88
N GLN A 66 3.27 -2.29 12.88
CA GLN A 66 3.31 -1.78 11.50
C GLN A 66 1.93 -1.84 10.83
N VAL A 67 1.17 -2.91 11.08
CA VAL A 67 -0.21 -3.06 10.58
C VAL A 67 -1.11 -1.97 11.17
N ILE A 68 -1.08 -1.77 12.50
CA ILE A 68 -1.89 -0.74 13.18
C ILE A 68 -1.58 0.68 12.67
N ARG A 69 -0.32 0.98 12.37
CA ARG A 69 0.09 2.29 11.81
C ARG A 69 -0.42 2.52 10.39
N SER A 70 -0.66 1.46 9.64
CA SER A 70 -0.97 1.52 8.22
C SER A 70 -2.47 1.49 7.94
N ASP A 71 -3.26 0.74 8.70
CA ASP A 71 -4.65 0.43 8.33
C ASP A 71 -5.64 1.58 8.53
N GLU A 72 -5.82 2.11 9.75
CA GLU A 72 -7.02 2.91 10.00
C GLU A 72 -7.00 4.31 9.38
N GLY A 73 -5.83 4.95 9.35
CA GLY A 73 -5.70 6.32 8.85
C GLY A 73 -5.49 6.39 7.35
N ALA A 74 -4.69 5.48 6.79
CA ALA A 74 -4.34 5.52 5.37
C ALA A 74 -5.47 5.00 4.49
N GLU A 75 -6.16 3.94 4.90
CA GLU A 75 -7.28 3.39 4.15
C GLU A 75 -8.45 4.39 4.11
N LYS A 76 -8.87 4.92 5.26
CA LYS A 76 -9.94 5.94 5.33
C LYS A 76 -9.62 7.15 4.45
N LYS A 77 -8.39 7.66 4.54
CA LYS A 77 -7.95 8.80 3.72
C LYS A 77 -7.89 8.45 2.24
N ALA A 78 -7.48 7.24 1.87
CA ALA A 78 -7.48 6.79 0.48
C ALA A 78 -8.90 6.67 -0.08
N ILE A 79 -9.85 6.15 0.71
CA ILE A 79 -11.28 6.08 0.37
C ILE A 79 -11.85 7.49 0.19
N GLU A 80 -11.62 8.40 1.14
CA GLU A 80 -12.09 9.79 1.06
C GLU A 80 -11.55 10.53 -0.17
N VAL A 81 -10.24 10.43 -0.41
CA VAL A 81 -9.60 11.04 -1.59
C VAL A 81 -10.12 10.40 -2.89
N GLY A 82 -10.26 9.07 -2.91
CA GLY A 82 -10.79 8.34 -4.07
C GLY A 82 -12.23 8.75 -4.39
N PHE A 83 -13.08 8.84 -3.36
CA PHE A 83 -14.47 9.25 -3.50
C PHE A 83 -14.58 10.69 -4.00
N GLY A 84 -13.79 11.62 -3.46
CA GLY A 84 -13.74 13.01 -3.93
C GLY A 84 -13.41 13.11 -5.42
N LYS A 85 -12.38 12.38 -5.87
CA LYS A 85 -11.99 12.32 -7.29
C LYS A 85 -13.07 11.72 -8.20
N ILE A 86 -13.85 10.76 -7.71
CA ILE A 86 -14.97 10.19 -8.47
C ILE A 86 -16.08 11.21 -8.61
N ILE A 87 -16.46 11.87 -7.52
CA ILE A 87 -17.49 12.92 -7.52
C ILE A 87 -17.10 14.06 -8.46
N GLU A 88 -15.84 14.53 -8.45
CA GLU A 88 -15.34 15.55 -9.37
C GLU A 88 -15.61 15.19 -10.84
N LYS A 89 -15.52 13.90 -11.19
CA LYS A 89 -15.77 13.41 -12.55
C LYS A 89 -17.24 13.26 -12.90
N ILE A 90 -18.15 13.07 -11.95
CA ILE A 90 -19.57 12.78 -12.24
C ILE A 90 -20.53 13.88 -11.81
N ILE A 91 -20.07 14.91 -11.09
CA ILE A 91 -20.94 15.96 -10.53
C ILE A 91 -21.71 16.72 -11.61
N HIS A 92 -21.16 16.82 -12.83
CA HIS A 92 -21.81 17.48 -13.96
C HIS A 92 -23.11 16.80 -14.37
N LEU A 93 -23.30 15.51 -14.03
CA LEU A 93 -24.53 14.74 -14.25
C LEU A 93 -25.56 14.92 -13.12
N HIS A 94 -25.21 15.65 -12.05
CA HIS A 94 -26.08 15.84 -10.91
C HIS A 94 -27.20 16.83 -11.26
N LYS A 95 -28.42 16.56 -10.78
CA LYS A 95 -29.62 17.39 -11.02
C LYS A 95 -29.46 18.87 -10.62
N ASP A 96 -28.62 19.14 -9.62
CA ASP A 96 -28.37 20.50 -9.13
C ASP A 96 -27.20 21.18 -9.87
N PHE A 97 -26.55 20.49 -10.82
CA PHE A 97 -25.58 21.09 -11.73
C PHE A 97 -26.36 21.86 -12.80
N ASN A 98 -26.68 23.12 -12.48
CA ASN A 98 -27.57 23.98 -13.26
C ASN A 98 -26.93 24.56 -14.55
N ILE A 99 -26.08 23.78 -15.22
CA ILE A 99 -25.42 24.14 -16.47
C ILE A 99 -25.76 23.07 -17.52
N PRO A 100 -26.22 23.44 -18.72
CA PRO A 100 -26.47 22.49 -19.79
C PRO A 100 -25.22 21.66 -20.10
N LEU A 101 -25.36 20.34 -20.10
CA LEU A 101 -24.26 19.41 -20.41
C LEU A 101 -23.67 19.65 -21.81
N GLU A 102 -24.51 20.05 -22.76
CA GLU A 102 -24.14 20.37 -24.14
C GLU A 102 -23.15 21.55 -24.22
N ASP A 103 -23.23 22.47 -23.26
CA ASP A 103 -22.35 23.63 -23.13
C ASP A 103 -21.01 23.27 -22.47
N CYS A 104 -20.91 22.10 -21.82
CA CYS A 104 -19.75 21.69 -21.04
C CYS A 104 -18.73 20.88 -21.86
N ARG A 105 -17.43 21.10 -21.64
CA ARG A 105 -16.31 20.28 -22.14
C ARG A 105 -15.42 19.88 -20.98
N PHE A 106 -15.37 18.59 -20.69
CA PHE A 106 -14.55 18.02 -19.64
C PHE A 106 -13.10 17.81 -20.10
N LEU A 107 -12.13 18.21 -19.28
CA LEU A 107 -10.68 18.17 -19.56
C LEU A 107 -9.87 17.38 -18.50
N ALA A 108 -10.41 17.20 -17.29
CA ALA A 108 -9.78 16.51 -16.14
C ALA A 108 -8.58 17.21 -15.48
N GLU A 109 -7.45 17.39 -16.16
CA GLU A 109 -6.29 18.10 -15.61
C GLU A 109 -5.58 18.90 -16.72
N PRO A 110 -5.09 20.11 -16.46
CA PRO A 110 -4.98 20.81 -15.16
C PRO A 110 -6.23 21.62 -14.72
N LEU A 111 -7.33 21.53 -15.48
CA LEU A 111 -8.63 22.14 -15.22
C LEU A 111 -9.72 21.11 -15.51
N ASP A 112 -10.77 21.04 -14.69
CA ASP A 112 -11.82 20.03 -14.87
C ASP A 112 -12.74 20.27 -16.07
N VAL A 113 -13.32 21.47 -16.18
CA VAL A 113 -14.38 21.77 -17.15
C VAL A 113 -14.22 23.17 -17.76
N ILE A 114 -14.44 23.28 -19.07
CA ILE A 114 -14.73 24.55 -19.74
C ILE A 114 -16.20 24.56 -20.16
N VAL A 115 -16.92 25.61 -19.80
CA VAL A 115 -18.31 25.82 -20.20
C VAL A 115 -18.37 26.92 -21.25
N PHE A 116 -18.94 26.61 -22.41
CA PHE A 116 -19.29 27.57 -23.44
C PHE A 116 -20.75 27.95 -23.25
N ASN A 117 -21.00 28.86 -22.31
CA ASN A 117 -22.34 29.23 -21.89
C ASN A 117 -23.18 29.68 -23.10
N GLY A 118 -24.33 29.03 -23.32
CA GLY A 118 -25.22 29.32 -24.46
C GLY A 118 -24.85 28.61 -25.78
N SER A 119 -23.84 27.74 -25.79
CA SER A 119 -23.46 26.97 -26.99
C SER A 119 -24.59 26.09 -27.54
N SER A 120 -25.38 25.45 -26.68
CA SER A 120 -26.58 24.67 -27.03
C SER A 120 -27.65 25.50 -27.74
N GLN A 121 -27.64 26.83 -27.55
CA GLN A 121 -28.56 27.78 -28.16
C GLN A 121 -27.95 28.49 -29.38
N ASN A 122 -26.78 28.02 -29.87
CA ASN A 122 -26.00 28.65 -30.94
C ASN A 122 -25.62 30.12 -30.65
N ASN A 123 -25.50 30.50 -29.38
CA ASN A 123 -25.11 31.85 -29.00
C ASN A 123 -24.26 31.81 -27.72
N VAL A 124 -22.94 31.84 -27.88
CA VAL A 124 -22.02 31.82 -26.74
C VAL A 124 -21.88 33.22 -26.16
N ASP A 125 -22.32 33.42 -24.93
CA ASP A 125 -22.26 34.71 -24.23
C ASP A 125 -20.95 34.90 -23.46
N HIS A 126 -20.48 33.87 -22.77
CA HIS A 126 -19.19 33.84 -22.10
C HIS A 126 -18.62 32.42 -21.98
N ILE A 127 -17.34 32.32 -21.61
CA ILE A 127 -16.66 31.05 -21.37
C ILE A 127 -16.29 30.96 -19.89
N THR A 128 -16.75 29.92 -19.21
CA THR A 128 -16.42 29.66 -17.81
C THR A 128 -15.33 28.59 -17.71
N PHE A 129 -14.22 28.93 -17.08
CA PHE A 129 -13.19 27.98 -16.67
C PHE A 129 -13.53 27.49 -15.27
N MET A 130 -13.99 26.24 -15.17
CA MET A 130 -14.52 25.66 -13.94
C MET A 130 -13.59 24.57 -13.41
N GLU A 131 -13.18 24.74 -12.16
CA GLU A 131 -12.53 23.72 -11.36
C GLU A 131 -13.53 23.22 -10.31
N ILE A 132 -13.68 21.91 -10.23
CA ILE A 132 -14.62 21.24 -9.36
C ILE A 132 -13.84 20.71 -8.16
N LYS A 133 -14.33 21.02 -6.96
CA LYS A 133 -13.72 20.58 -5.71
C LYS A 133 -14.79 20.08 -4.77
N THR A 134 -14.55 18.93 -4.13
CA THR A 134 -15.42 18.43 -3.07
C THR A 134 -15.05 19.04 -1.71
N GLY A 135 -16.04 19.56 -0.98
CA GLY A 135 -15.87 20.05 0.39
C GLY A 135 -15.02 21.32 0.48
N ALA A 136 -14.07 21.36 1.42
CA ALA A 136 -13.17 22.50 1.67
C ALA A 136 -11.85 22.43 0.89
N ALA A 137 -11.79 21.60 -0.17
CA ALA A 137 -10.56 21.42 -0.95
C ALA A 137 -10.14 22.71 -1.65
N ARG A 138 -8.86 23.08 -1.51
CA ARG A 138 -8.29 24.29 -2.11
C ARG A 138 -7.71 23.96 -3.49
N LEU A 139 -7.72 24.95 -4.39
CA LEU A 139 -7.04 24.87 -5.68
C LEU A 139 -5.56 24.55 -5.48
N ASN A 140 -5.00 23.67 -6.31
CA ASN A 140 -3.56 23.37 -6.32
C ASN A 140 -2.75 24.50 -7.02
N LYS A 141 -1.41 24.38 -7.09
CA LYS A 141 -0.56 25.42 -7.69
C LYS A 141 -0.89 25.68 -9.17
N HIS A 142 -1.06 24.62 -9.97
CA HIS A 142 -1.36 24.73 -11.40
C HIS A 142 -2.74 25.33 -11.65
N GLN A 143 -3.75 24.90 -10.89
CA GLN A 143 -5.11 25.43 -10.95
C GLN A 143 -5.18 26.91 -10.58
N ARG A 144 -4.40 27.35 -9.56
CA ARG A 144 -4.28 28.77 -9.25
C ARG A 144 -3.66 29.57 -10.38
N MET A 145 -2.60 29.04 -11.01
CA MET A 145 -1.97 29.71 -12.16
C MET A 145 -2.96 29.89 -13.32
N ILE A 146 -3.80 28.89 -13.60
CA ILE A 146 -4.84 28.99 -14.64
C ILE A 146 -5.88 30.04 -14.27
N ARG A 147 -6.42 29.98 -13.04
CA ARG A 147 -7.38 30.96 -12.54
C ARG A 147 -6.83 32.39 -12.65
N ASP A 148 -5.57 32.59 -12.26
CA ASP A 148 -4.94 33.91 -12.26
C ASP A 148 -4.70 34.38 -13.70
N ALA A 149 -4.23 33.51 -14.60
CA ALA A 149 -4.12 33.84 -16.03
C ALA A 149 -5.46 34.25 -16.66
N VAL A 150 -6.56 33.55 -16.34
CA VAL A 150 -7.91 33.91 -16.81
C VAL A 150 -8.37 35.24 -16.21
N LYS A 151 -8.15 35.47 -14.90
CA LYS A 151 -8.51 36.73 -14.23
C LYS A 151 -7.73 37.94 -14.77
N ASP A 152 -6.48 37.73 -15.11
CA ASP A 152 -5.60 38.76 -15.65
C ASP A 152 -5.83 38.98 -17.16
N GLY A 153 -6.80 38.29 -17.78
CA GLY A 153 -7.12 38.41 -19.20
C GLY A 153 -6.04 37.84 -20.14
N SER A 154 -5.15 37.00 -19.62
CA SER A 154 -4.07 36.34 -20.38
C SER A 154 -4.59 35.13 -21.16
N VAL A 155 -5.68 35.32 -21.92
CA VAL A 155 -6.34 34.31 -22.75
C VAL A 155 -6.25 34.76 -24.21
N LEU A 156 -5.67 33.91 -25.06
CA LEU A 156 -5.42 34.21 -26.48
C LEU A 156 -6.31 33.35 -27.37
N VAL A 157 -6.71 33.90 -28.52
CA VAL A 157 -7.46 33.19 -29.56
C VAL A 157 -6.57 33.11 -30.80
N GLU A 158 -6.23 31.90 -31.22
CA GLU A 158 -5.38 31.65 -32.40
C GLU A 158 -6.15 30.83 -33.44
N LYS A 159 -5.81 31.03 -34.72
CA LYS A 159 -6.31 30.23 -35.86
C LYS A 159 -5.12 29.61 -36.56
N LEU A 160 -5.15 28.30 -36.79
CA LEU A 160 -4.16 27.56 -37.57
C LEU A 160 -4.54 27.55 -39.05
#